data_AF-G2IUB9-F1
#
_entry.id   AF-G2IUB9-F1
#
_cell.length_a   1.000
_cell.length_b   1.000
_cell.length_c   1.000
_cell.angle_alpha   90.00
_cell.angle_beta   90.00
_cell.angle_gamma   90.00
#
_symmetry.space_group_name_H-M   'P 1'
#
loop_
_entity.id
_entity.type
_entity.pdbx_description
1 polymer ?
#
loop_
_entity_poly.entity_id
_entity_poly.type
_entity_poly.pdbx_seq_one_letter_code
_entity_poly.pdbx_strand_id
1 'polypeptide(L)'
;MRKFVMMALLALVSANVALAGDAACEAKAAEKKLAGAAKASFLKKCEKDSKGMAAQSSCEGKAAEKKLAGAAKSSFMKKCVKDAGAK
;
A
#
# COMPACT_ATOMS: atom_id res chain seq x y z
N MET A 1 4.83 -40.42 -17.55
CA MET A 1 5.94 -39.45 -17.37
C MET A 1 5.57 -38.01 -17.73
N ARG A 2 4.91 -37.71 -18.86
CA ARG A 2 4.41 -36.35 -19.19
C ARG A 2 3.37 -35.77 -18.20
N LYS A 3 2.60 -36.64 -17.54
CA LYS A 3 1.54 -36.27 -16.58
C LYS A 3 2.07 -35.78 -15.23
N PHE A 4 3.27 -36.21 -14.84
CA PHE A 4 3.90 -35.80 -13.58
C PHE A 4 4.61 -34.44 -13.70
N VAL A 5 5.04 -34.07 -14.91
CA VAL A 5 5.64 -32.74 -15.18
C VAL A 5 4.62 -31.61 -15.03
N MET A 6 3.34 -31.87 -15.30
CA MET A 6 2.27 -30.87 -15.15
C MET A 6 1.77 -30.69 -13.72
N MET A 7 2.02 -31.66 -12.81
CA MET A 7 1.66 -31.53 -11.41
C MET A 7 2.77 -30.86 -10.57
N ALA A 8 4.01 -30.89 -11.04
CA ALA A 8 5.15 -30.22 -10.40
C ALA A 8 5.20 -28.69 -10.65
N LEU A 9 4.63 -28.22 -11.76
CA LEU A 9 4.58 -26.78 -12.07
C LEU A 9 3.54 -25.99 -11.27
N LEU A 10 2.60 -26.68 -10.61
CA LEU A 10 1.51 -26.03 -9.87
C LEU A 10 1.86 -25.73 -8.39
N ALA A 11 3.05 -26.12 -7.93
CA ALA A 11 3.47 -25.98 -6.53
C ALA A 11 4.40 -24.78 -6.26
N LEU A 12 4.82 -24.01 -7.28
CA LEU A 12 5.73 -22.87 -7.10
C LEU A 12 5.03 -21.50 -7.00
N VAL A 13 3.70 -21.44 -6.98
CA VAL A 13 2.93 -20.18 -6.88
C VAL A 13 2.30 -20.04 -5.48
N SER A 14 3.08 -20.26 -4.43
CA SER A 14 2.64 -20.01 -3.04
C SER A 14 3.60 -19.13 -2.23
N ALA A 15 4.68 -18.66 -2.84
CA ALA A 15 5.53 -17.64 -2.25
C ALA A 15 5.28 -16.30 -2.96
N ASN A 16 4.37 -15.49 -2.44
CA ASN A 16 4.40 -14.01 -2.42
C ASN A 16 2.99 -13.45 -2.22
N VAL A 17 2.47 -13.49 -0.99
CA VAL A 17 1.35 -12.60 -0.64
C VAL A 17 1.62 -12.01 0.75
N ALA A 18 2.54 -11.05 0.78
CA ALA A 18 2.60 -10.05 1.84
C ALA A 18 1.58 -8.96 1.46
N LEU A 19 0.29 -9.11 1.83
CA LEU A 19 -0.77 -8.42 1.08
C LEU A 19 -1.95 -7.86 1.88
N ALA A 20 -1.68 -7.15 2.97
CA ALA A 20 -2.74 -6.35 3.59
C ALA A 20 -3.00 -5.02 2.85
N GLY A 21 -2.03 -4.51 2.07
CA GLY A 21 -2.14 -3.25 1.32
C GLY A 21 -2.44 -3.39 -0.17
N ASP A 22 -2.03 -4.49 -0.80
CA ASP A 22 -2.12 -4.64 -2.26
C ASP A 22 -3.52 -5.07 -2.70
N ALA A 23 -4.31 -5.80 -1.89
CA ALA A 23 -5.62 -6.32 -2.30
C ALA A 23 -6.60 -5.22 -2.78
N ALA A 24 -6.62 -4.06 -2.10
CA ALA A 24 -7.42 -2.91 -2.51
C ALA A 24 -6.86 -2.24 -3.79
N CYS A 25 -5.54 -2.17 -3.93
CA CYS A 25 -4.87 -1.64 -5.10
C CYS A 25 -5.01 -2.55 -6.32
N GLU A 26 -4.99 -3.87 -6.14
CA GLU A 26 -5.22 -4.89 -7.16
C GLU A 26 -6.65 -4.87 -7.66
N ALA A 27 -7.64 -4.73 -6.77
CA ALA A 27 -9.04 -4.57 -7.18
C ALA A 27 -9.23 -3.33 -8.06
N LYS A 28 -8.58 -2.21 -7.72
CA LYS A 28 -8.63 -0.97 -8.51
C LYS A 28 -7.85 -1.07 -9.83
N ALA A 29 -6.73 -1.79 -9.84
CA ALA A 29 -6.00 -2.08 -11.07
C ALA A 29 -6.81 -2.98 -12.02
N ALA A 30 -7.50 -3.98 -11.46
CA ALA A 30 -8.36 -4.92 -12.19
C ALA A 30 -9.61 -4.23 -12.76
N GLU A 31 -10.26 -3.35 -11.99
CA GLU A 31 -11.37 -2.49 -12.47
C GLU A 31 -10.95 -1.66 -13.69
N LYS A 32 -9.70 -1.15 -13.68
CA LYS A 32 -9.13 -0.41 -14.80
C LYS A 32 -8.55 -1.28 -15.91
N LYS A 33 -8.68 -2.61 -15.82
CA LYS A 33 -8.10 -3.60 -16.76
C LYS A 33 -6.62 -3.36 -17.05
N LEU A 34 -5.87 -2.85 -16.07
CA LEU A 34 -4.44 -2.63 -16.21
C LEU A 34 -3.73 -3.99 -16.17
N ALA A 35 -2.87 -4.23 -17.16
CA ALA A 35 -2.08 -5.44 -17.28
C ALA A 35 -0.58 -5.12 -17.46
N GLY A 36 0.28 -6.10 -17.19
CA GLY A 36 1.73 -5.98 -17.39
C GLY A 36 2.37 -4.82 -16.62
N ALA A 37 3.26 -4.08 -17.28
CA ALA A 37 3.99 -2.96 -16.68
C ALA A 37 3.08 -1.82 -16.16
N ALA A 38 1.90 -1.64 -16.78
CA ALA A 38 0.93 -0.64 -16.34
C ALA A 38 0.28 -1.03 -15.00
N LYS A 39 -0.04 -2.32 -14.81
CA LYS A 39 -0.50 -2.85 -13.50
C LYS A 39 0.58 -2.63 -12.44
N ALA A 40 1.82 -3.05 -12.72
CA ALA A 40 2.91 -2.93 -11.76
C ALA A 40 3.21 -1.47 -11.34
N SER A 41 3.13 -0.53 -12.28
CA SER A 41 3.34 0.90 -12.00
C SER A 41 2.16 1.49 -11.20
N PHE A 42 0.94 1.07 -11.51
CA PHE A 42 -0.25 1.48 -10.78
C PHE A 42 -0.26 0.95 -9.34
N LEU A 43 0.08 -0.33 -9.14
CA LEU A 43 0.20 -0.91 -7.80
C LEU A 43 1.24 -0.17 -6.97
N LYS A 44 2.47 0.01 -7.48
CA LYS A 44 3.51 0.81 -6.81
C LYS A 44 3.04 2.22 -6.44
N LYS A 45 2.29 2.88 -7.33
CA LYS A 45 1.74 4.22 -7.07
C LYS A 45 0.65 4.17 -6.00
N CYS A 46 -0.25 3.20 -6.08
CA CYS A 46 -1.38 3.01 -5.18
C CYS A 46 -0.94 2.62 -3.77
N GLU A 47 0.07 1.75 -3.64
CA GLU A 47 0.68 1.41 -2.35
C GLU A 47 1.36 2.63 -1.72
N LYS A 48 2.09 3.41 -2.52
CA LYS A 48 2.75 4.64 -2.05
C LYS A 48 1.72 5.69 -1.60
N ASP A 49 0.64 5.84 -2.34
CA ASP A 49 -0.47 6.72 -2.01
C ASP A 49 -1.19 6.26 -0.73
N SER A 50 -1.50 4.96 -0.65
CA SER A 50 -2.13 4.35 0.53
C SER A 50 -1.27 4.48 1.78
N LYS A 51 0.05 4.30 1.67
CA LYS A 51 0.99 4.55 2.77
C LYS A 51 1.00 6.02 3.18
N GLY A 52 0.94 6.94 2.22
CA GLY A 52 0.80 8.38 2.49
C GLY A 52 -0.49 8.71 3.24
N MET A 53 -1.60 8.10 2.83
CA MET A 53 -2.91 8.30 3.46
C MET A 53 -2.98 7.67 4.86
N ALA A 54 -2.39 6.50 5.05
CA ALA A 54 -2.26 5.85 6.37
C ALA A 54 -1.39 6.68 7.32
N ALA A 55 -0.26 7.22 6.84
CA ALA A 55 0.58 8.14 7.61
C ALA A 55 -0.21 9.40 7.99
N GLN A 56 -0.95 9.99 7.05
CA GLN A 56 -1.76 11.18 7.31
C GLN A 56 -2.84 10.91 8.37
N SER A 57 -3.59 9.81 8.25
CA SER A 57 -4.63 9.43 9.22
C SER A 57 -4.05 9.13 10.61
N SER A 58 -2.93 8.42 10.70
CA SER A 58 -2.24 8.17 11.98
C SER A 58 -1.74 9.46 12.62
N CYS A 59 -1.15 10.36 11.83
CA CYS A 59 -0.71 11.68 12.29
C CYS A 59 -1.88 12.57 12.72
N GLU A 60 -3.02 12.47 12.06
CA GLU A 60 -4.23 13.21 12.42
C GLU A 60 -4.82 12.71 13.75
N GLY A 61 -4.84 11.39 13.96
CA GLY A 61 -5.21 10.78 15.23
C GLY A 61 -4.29 11.25 16.37
N LYS A 62 -2.98 11.20 16.17
CA LYS A 62 -2.01 11.71 17.17
C LYS A 62 -2.16 13.20 17.45
N ALA A 63 -2.47 14.00 16.42
CA ALA A 63 -2.74 15.43 16.60
C ALA A 63 -4.02 15.66 17.41
N ALA A 64 -5.06 14.86 17.18
CA ALA A 64 -6.33 14.91 17.91
C ALA A 64 -6.18 14.48 19.38
N GLU A 65 -5.42 13.41 19.64
CA GLU A 65 -5.08 12.97 21.01
C GLU A 65 -4.34 14.07 21.79
N LYS A 66 -3.43 14.77 21.11
CA LYS A 66 -2.72 15.94 21.66
C LYS A 66 -3.56 17.22 21.69
N LYS A 67 -4.83 17.17 21.26
CA LYS A 67 -5.75 18.32 21.12
C LYS A 67 -5.12 19.49 20.36
N LEU A 68 -4.25 19.20 19.38
CA LEU A 68 -3.60 20.22 18.57
C LEU A 68 -4.62 20.79 17.58
N ALA A 69 -4.73 22.11 17.56
CA ALA A 69 -5.59 22.85 16.64
C ALA A 69 -4.79 23.95 15.91
N GLY A 70 -5.36 24.47 14.81
CA GLY A 70 -4.79 25.58 14.05
C GLY A 70 -3.36 25.33 13.58
N ALA A 71 -2.50 26.34 13.73
CA ALA A 71 -1.11 26.28 13.26
C ALA A 71 -0.29 25.13 13.89
N ALA A 72 -0.56 24.79 15.16
CA ALA A 72 0.14 23.71 15.86
C ALA A 72 -0.18 22.33 15.24
N LYS A 73 -1.46 22.11 14.87
CA LYS A 73 -1.87 20.90 14.14
C LYS A 73 -1.15 20.78 12.80
N SER A 74 -1.12 21.86 12.02
CA SER A 74 -0.47 21.87 10.70
C SER A 74 1.03 21.60 10.76
N SER A 75 1.75 22.20 11.71
CA SER A 75 3.19 21.96 11.90
C SER A 75 3.46 20.53 12.37
N PHE A 76 2.64 20.00 13.27
CA PHE A 76 2.74 18.62 13.73
C PHE A 76 2.47 17.62 12.60
N MET A 77 1.38 17.79 11.84
CA MET A 77 1.07 16.91 10.71
C MET A 77 2.18 16.92 9.66
N LYS A 78 2.71 18.10 9.29
CA LYS A 78 3.84 18.19 8.34
C LYS A 78 5.06 17.42 8.82
N LYS A 79 5.40 17.53 10.11
CA LYS A 79 6.55 16.82 10.68
C LYS A 79 6.29 15.31 10.81
N CYS A 80 5.10 14.93 11.25
CA CYS A 80 4.70 13.55 11.47
C CYS A 80 4.63 12.75 10.16
N VAL A 81 4.00 13.31 9.10
CA VAL A 81 3.94 12.64 7.78
C VAL A 81 5.34 12.50 7.18
N LYS A 82 6.21 13.51 7.37
CA LYS A 82 7.60 13.45 6.91
C LYS A 82 8.42 12.38 7.65
N ASP A 83 8.23 12.23 8.96
CA ASP A 83 8.85 11.16 9.76
C ASP A 83 8.35 9.78 9.35
N ALA A 84 7.04 9.62 9.16
CA ALA A 84 6.43 8.37 8.74
C ALA A 84 6.87 7.89 7.35
N GLY A 85 7.22 8.82 6.45
CA GLY A 85 7.75 8.51 5.11
C GLY A 85 9.27 8.31 5.04
N ALA A 86 10.00 8.52 6.14
CA ALA A 86 11.45 8.36 6.22
C ALA A 86 11.89 7.00 6.81
N LYS A 87 10.93 6.09 7.04
CA LYS A 87 11.15 4.75 7.59
C LYS A 87 11.20 3.68 6.50
#